data_AF-A0A327QV62-F1
#
_entry.id   AF-A0A327QV62-F1
#
_cell.length_a   1.000
_cell.length_b   1.000
_cell.length_c   1.000
_cell.angle_alpha   90.00
_cell.angle_beta   90.00
_cell.angle_gamma   90.00
#
_symmetry.space_group_name_H-M   'P 1'
#
loop_
_entity.id
_entity.type
_entity.pdbx_description
1 polymer ?
#
loop_
_entity_poly.entity_id
_entity_poly.type
_entity_poly.pdbx_seq_one_letter_code
_entity_poly.pdbx_strand_id
1 'polypeptide(L)'
;MATGKINVSVENIFPLIKKFLYSDHEIFLRELISNATDATLKLKHLTTIGEVKVEYGNPFIEVKIDKEGKKIHIIDQGVGMTEEEVQKYINEIAFSGAEEFLDKYKDSAKDSGIIGHFGLGFYSAFMVAAKVEIITKSYKDEPAAHWTCDGSPNFTLKKAKKTTRGTEIILHIADDSTEFLEEGKIGTLLRKYNKFMPIPIKFGTTTETLPKPEGAKEEDPAPTKEVDNIINNPNPAWTKQPTELTDEDYKGFYRELYPMQFEEPLFHIHLNVDYPFNLTGILYFPKLTNDLNTQKDRIQLYQNQVFVTDNVEGIVPEFLTMLRGVIDSPDIPLNVSRSYLQADGAVKKISTYITRKVADKLSSLFKNNREDFEAKWNDIKIVIEYGMLSEDKFFEKADKFALYPSIDGAYYTFEELQEKLKPNQTDKDDKLVILYASNKEEQHSYIEAAKAKGFEVLLLDSPIVSHLMQKLETSKEKISFARVDADHLDNLIKKEDTQISKLSDEEKEALKTDIETAINNKSYTVQLEAMDSSSSPFIITEPEFMRRMKEMQQSGGGGMFGMGNMPEMYNLVVNTNHELVSEILNTKTAKKKERLINQSLDLARLSKGLLKGEELTRFIKRSYEMVK
;
A
#
# COMPACT_ATOMS: atom_id res chain seq x y z
N MET A 1 -13.52 41.30 35.57
CA MET A 1 -12.75 40.09 35.19
C MET A 1 -12.78 39.15 36.38
N ALA A 2 -13.41 38.00 36.25
CA ALA A 2 -13.37 36.97 37.29
C ALA A 2 -12.11 36.13 37.07
N THR A 3 -11.24 36.06 38.06
CA THR A 3 -10.15 35.09 38.15
C THR A 3 -10.60 33.98 39.10
N GLY A 4 -10.48 32.74 38.66
CA GLY A 4 -10.86 31.56 39.43
C GLY A 4 -10.01 30.36 39.03
N LYS A 5 -9.90 29.37 39.90
CA LYS A 5 -9.25 28.08 39.58
C LYS A 5 -10.29 27.15 38.97
N ILE A 6 -9.90 26.44 37.90
CA ILE A 6 -10.71 25.36 37.34
C ILE A 6 -10.56 24.17 38.29
N ASN A 7 -11.69 23.67 38.81
CA ASN A 7 -11.72 22.46 39.61
C ASN A 7 -12.05 21.27 38.71
N VAL A 8 -11.31 20.17 38.86
CA VAL A 8 -11.57 18.90 38.17
C VAL A 8 -12.23 17.94 39.15
N SER A 9 -13.41 17.41 38.81
CA SER A 9 -14.08 16.39 39.63
C SER A 9 -13.51 15.01 39.32
N VAL A 10 -12.83 14.41 40.30
CA VAL A 10 -12.10 13.14 40.15
C VAL A 10 -13.03 11.92 40.21
N GLU A 11 -14.26 12.08 40.74
CA GLU A 11 -15.23 10.99 40.92
C GLU A 11 -15.62 10.29 39.61
N ASN A 12 -15.49 10.98 38.47
CA ASN A 12 -15.83 10.45 37.14
C ASN A 12 -14.63 10.12 36.25
N ILE A 13 -13.40 10.13 36.77
CA ILE A 13 -12.21 9.97 35.91
C ILE A 13 -12.09 8.58 35.30
N PHE A 14 -12.35 7.51 36.05
CA PHE A 14 -12.30 6.14 35.54
C PHE A 14 -13.36 5.87 34.47
N PRO A 15 -14.64 6.25 34.64
CA PRO A 15 -15.63 6.19 33.55
C PRO A 15 -15.22 6.95 32.29
N LEU A 16 -14.56 8.11 32.44
CA LEU A 16 -14.07 8.89 31.29
C LEU A 16 -12.90 8.19 30.58
N ILE A 17 -11.94 7.65 31.33
CA ILE A 17 -10.83 6.84 30.79
C ILE A 17 -11.40 5.65 30.01
N LYS A 18 -12.34 4.89 30.60
CA LYS A 18 -12.99 3.75 29.95
C LYS A 18 -13.74 4.13 28.68
N LYS A 19 -14.40 5.29 28.65
CA LYS A 19 -15.31 5.69 27.57
C LYS A 19 -14.65 6.49 26.44
N PHE A 20 -13.63 7.29 26.72
CA PHE A 20 -13.13 8.31 25.78
C PHE A 20 -11.65 8.19 25.41
N LEU A 21 -10.81 7.50 26.19
CA LEU A 21 -9.38 7.40 25.87
C LEU A 21 -9.05 6.21 24.96
N TYR A 22 -9.82 5.13 25.05
CA TYR A 22 -9.58 3.91 24.30
C TYR A 22 -10.88 3.43 23.64
N SER A 23 -10.84 3.26 22.33
CA SER A 23 -11.96 2.75 21.54
C SER A 23 -12.05 1.23 21.53
N ASP A 24 -10.98 0.54 21.94
CA ASP A 24 -10.84 -0.91 21.83
C ASP A 24 -10.34 -1.52 23.15
N HIS A 25 -11.06 -2.50 23.68
CA HIS A 25 -10.76 -3.12 24.97
C HIS A 25 -9.44 -3.89 24.94
N GLU A 26 -8.93 -4.25 23.76
CA GLU A 26 -7.70 -5.02 23.56
C GLU A 26 -6.42 -4.27 23.95
N ILE A 27 -6.47 -2.94 24.10
CA ILE A 27 -5.30 -2.08 24.30
C ILE A 27 -4.66 -2.26 25.68
N PHE A 28 -5.38 -2.77 26.69
CA PHE A 28 -4.82 -2.93 28.04
C PHE A 28 -3.51 -3.73 28.06
N LEU A 29 -3.43 -4.80 27.27
CA LEU A 29 -2.25 -5.65 27.23
C LEU A 29 -1.06 -4.93 26.58
N ARG A 30 -1.32 -4.14 25.54
CA ARG A 30 -0.31 -3.28 24.90
C ARG A 30 0.30 -2.32 25.92
N GLU A 31 -0.53 -1.60 26.67
CA GLU A 31 -0.06 -0.59 27.63
C GLU A 31 0.68 -1.22 28.82
N LEU A 32 0.17 -2.32 29.37
CA LEU A 32 0.80 -2.98 30.53
C LEU A 32 2.14 -3.63 30.17
N ILE A 33 2.24 -4.27 29.00
CA ILE A 33 3.50 -4.82 28.49
C ILE A 33 4.49 -3.70 28.14
N SER A 34 4.01 -2.58 27.60
CA SER A 34 4.84 -1.39 27.36
C SER A 34 5.43 -0.86 28.67
N ASN A 35 4.64 -0.75 29.74
CA ASN A 35 5.13 -0.30 31.05
C ASN A 35 6.18 -1.27 31.64
N ALA A 36 5.95 -2.58 31.50
CA ALA A 36 6.91 -3.61 31.91
C ALA A 36 8.23 -3.53 31.12
N THR A 37 8.14 -3.22 29.82
CA THR A 37 9.30 -2.99 28.96
C THR A 37 10.05 -1.73 29.38
N ASP A 38 9.37 -0.60 29.57
CA ASP A 38 9.97 0.64 30.05
C ASP A 38 10.69 0.43 31.39
N ALA A 39 10.07 -0.29 32.34
CA ALA A 39 10.69 -0.61 33.62
C ALA A 39 11.99 -1.45 33.45
N THR A 40 12.01 -2.35 32.47
CA THR A 40 13.17 -3.19 32.16
C THR A 40 14.26 -2.41 31.42
N LEU A 41 13.90 -1.51 30.51
CA LEU A 41 14.83 -0.63 29.80
C LEU A 41 15.46 0.41 30.72
N LYS A 42 14.71 0.96 31.68
CA LYS A 42 15.27 1.80 32.76
C LYS A 42 16.36 1.07 33.54
N LEU A 43 16.11 -0.19 33.90
CA LEU A 43 17.10 -1.00 34.61
C LEU A 43 18.34 -1.22 33.72
N LYS A 44 18.15 -1.53 32.44
CA LYS A 44 19.25 -1.67 31.47
C LYS A 44 20.09 -0.39 31.42
N HIS A 45 19.44 0.77 31.35
CA HIS A 45 20.14 2.05 31.32
C HIS A 45 20.93 2.29 32.60
N LEU A 46 20.29 2.19 33.77
CA LEU A 46 20.90 2.43 35.08
C LEU A 46 22.10 1.52 35.37
N THR A 47 22.02 0.25 34.96
CA THR A 47 23.12 -0.71 35.11
C THR A 47 24.24 -0.42 34.12
N THR A 48 23.92 -0.01 32.89
CA THR A 48 24.90 0.35 31.85
C THR A 48 25.73 1.58 32.23
N ILE A 49 25.09 2.61 32.81
CA ILE A 49 25.79 3.82 33.27
C ILE A 49 26.48 3.64 34.64
N GLY A 50 26.30 2.48 35.28
CA GLY A 50 26.94 2.15 36.56
C GLY A 50 26.33 2.82 37.80
N GLU A 51 25.16 3.47 37.67
CA GLU A 51 24.46 4.07 38.83
C GLU A 51 23.90 3.01 39.78
N VAL A 52 23.65 1.80 39.28
CA VAL A 52 23.07 0.70 40.05
C VAL A 52 23.95 -0.54 39.93
N LYS A 53 24.35 -1.10 41.08
CA LYS A 53 25.19 -2.31 41.18
C LYS A 53 24.40 -3.63 41.19
N VAL A 54 23.24 -3.62 40.55
CA VAL A 54 22.39 -4.80 40.45
C VAL A 54 22.65 -5.46 39.11
N GLU A 55 22.71 -6.79 39.06
CA GLU A 55 22.86 -7.51 37.80
C GLU A 55 21.61 -7.32 36.92
N TYR A 56 21.84 -6.91 35.66
CA TYR A 56 20.77 -6.80 34.67
C TYR A 56 20.25 -8.18 34.28
N GLY A 57 21.14 -9.14 34.00
CA GLY A 57 20.79 -10.49 33.58
C GLY A 57 20.14 -10.53 32.20
N ASN A 58 19.24 -11.50 32.00
CA ASN A 58 18.42 -11.63 30.79
C ASN A 58 16.93 -11.51 31.17
N PRO A 59 16.46 -10.30 31.49
CA PRO A 59 15.10 -10.13 31.98
C PRO A 59 14.07 -10.44 30.90
N PHE A 60 12.95 -11.02 31.32
CA PHE A 60 11.79 -11.26 30.47
C PHE A 60 10.52 -10.76 31.16
N ILE A 61 9.47 -10.60 30.36
CA ILE A 61 8.12 -10.31 30.83
C ILE A 61 7.31 -11.59 30.75
N GLU A 62 6.61 -11.97 31.80
CA GLU A 62 5.78 -13.18 31.84
C GLU A 62 4.31 -12.82 31.91
N VAL A 63 3.51 -13.40 31.02
CA VAL A 63 2.04 -13.32 31.05
C VAL A 63 1.49 -14.67 31.48
N LYS A 64 0.68 -14.70 32.54
CA LYS A 64 -0.01 -15.92 33.00
C LYS A 64 -1.50 -15.70 33.08
N ILE A 65 -2.25 -16.74 32.73
CA ILE A 65 -3.70 -16.78 32.91
C ILE A 65 -4.02 -17.79 34.01
N ASP A 66 -4.71 -17.34 35.04
CA ASP A 66 -5.30 -18.17 36.08
C ASP A 66 -6.81 -18.24 35.81
N LYS A 67 -7.23 -19.26 35.05
CA LYS A 67 -8.64 -19.46 34.68
C LYS A 67 -9.51 -19.73 35.92
N GLU A 68 -9.01 -20.49 36.89
CA GLU A 68 -9.76 -20.86 38.10
C GLU A 68 -9.98 -19.64 39.01
N GLY A 69 -8.95 -18.83 39.19
CA GLY A 69 -9.01 -17.59 39.96
C GLY A 69 -9.59 -16.39 39.20
N LYS A 70 -9.93 -16.54 37.90
CA LYS A 70 -10.33 -15.47 36.96
C LYS A 70 -9.32 -14.31 36.92
N LYS A 71 -8.03 -14.60 36.79
CA LYS A 71 -6.97 -13.59 36.81
C LYS A 71 -6.04 -13.65 35.62
N ILE A 72 -5.47 -12.49 35.27
CA ILE A 72 -4.32 -12.38 34.39
C ILE A 72 -3.18 -11.73 35.18
N HIS A 73 -1.99 -12.31 35.09
CA HIS A 73 -0.79 -11.80 35.72
C HIS A 73 0.17 -11.31 34.64
N ILE A 74 0.71 -10.11 34.82
CA ILE A 74 1.78 -9.54 34.01
C ILE A 74 2.95 -9.26 34.94
N ILE A 75 4.06 -9.96 34.73
CA ILE A 75 5.20 -9.99 35.65
C ILE A 75 6.43 -9.49 34.90
N ASP A 76 7.07 -8.44 35.41
CA ASP A 76 8.35 -7.94 34.90
C ASP A 76 9.47 -8.09 35.93
N GLN A 77 10.71 -8.03 35.43
CA GLN A 77 11.94 -8.10 36.21
C GLN A 77 12.71 -6.77 36.16
N GLY A 78 12.01 -5.67 35.88
CA GLY A 78 12.57 -4.33 35.70
C GLY A 78 12.96 -3.66 37.01
N VAL A 79 12.95 -2.32 37.04
CA VAL A 79 13.35 -1.53 38.22
C VAL A 79 12.45 -1.76 39.45
N GLY A 80 11.18 -2.13 39.27
CA GLY A 80 10.18 -2.12 40.33
C GLY A 80 9.91 -0.70 40.87
N MET A 81 9.07 -0.59 41.90
CA MET A 81 8.71 0.68 42.52
C MET A 81 8.86 0.61 44.05
N THR A 82 9.19 1.75 44.67
CA THR A 82 9.07 1.97 46.11
C THR A 82 7.63 2.33 46.49
N GLU A 83 7.32 2.36 47.79
CA GLU A 83 6.00 2.80 48.26
C GLU A 83 5.67 4.24 47.82
N GLU A 84 6.66 5.13 47.85
CA GLU A 84 6.54 6.52 47.40
C GLU A 84 6.34 6.63 45.87
N GLU A 85 7.06 5.82 45.10
CA GLU A 85 6.92 5.76 43.64
C GLU A 85 5.54 5.21 43.25
N VAL A 86 5.00 4.24 43.99
CA VAL A 86 3.60 3.79 43.80
C VAL A 86 2.63 4.92 44.08
N GLN A 87 2.82 5.68 45.16
CA GLN A 87 1.95 6.83 45.44
C GLN A 87 2.00 7.86 44.30
N LYS A 88 3.20 8.22 43.84
CA LYS A 88 3.38 9.23 42.80
C LYS A 88 2.91 8.79 41.41
N TYR A 89 3.25 7.58 40.97
CA TYR A 89 3.02 7.16 39.58
C TYR A 89 1.74 6.35 39.38
N ILE A 90 1.13 5.81 40.44
CA ILE A 90 -0.09 5.01 40.36
C ILE A 90 -1.30 5.73 40.98
N ASN A 91 -1.13 6.52 42.05
CA ASN A 91 -2.26 7.22 42.66
C ASN A 91 -2.45 8.64 42.12
N GLU A 92 -1.39 9.31 41.66
CA GLU A 92 -1.48 10.62 41.02
C GLU A 92 -1.59 10.47 39.51
N ILE A 93 -2.78 10.79 38.98
CA ILE A 93 -3.08 10.67 37.55
C ILE A 93 -2.24 11.69 36.77
N ALA A 94 -1.78 11.28 35.58
CA ALA A 94 -0.99 12.08 34.64
C ALA A 94 0.48 12.34 35.03
N PHE A 95 1.02 11.59 35.98
CA PHE A 95 2.46 11.56 36.23
C PHE A 95 3.08 10.28 35.66
N SER A 96 4.09 10.44 34.80
CA SER A 96 4.83 9.33 34.21
C SER A 96 6.22 9.23 34.81
N GLY A 97 6.50 8.13 35.50
CA GLY A 97 7.86 7.82 35.92
C GLY A 97 8.79 7.51 34.74
N ALA A 98 8.27 7.26 33.54
CA ALA A 98 9.08 7.12 32.32
C ALA A 98 9.48 8.48 31.74
N GLU A 99 8.57 9.46 31.75
CA GLU A 99 8.88 10.83 31.36
C GLU A 99 9.88 11.47 32.32
N GLU A 100 9.66 11.34 33.63
CA GLU A 100 10.60 11.86 34.64
C GLU A 100 12.00 11.22 34.52
N PHE A 101 12.05 9.93 34.15
CA PHE A 101 13.31 9.26 33.90
C PHE A 101 14.03 9.83 32.67
N LEU A 102 13.31 9.94 31.54
CA LEU A 102 13.86 10.56 30.33
C LEU A 102 14.32 12.00 30.59
N ASP A 103 13.57 12.74 31.42
CA ASP A 103 13.91 14.11 31.79
C ASP A 103 15.15 14.21 32.66
N LYS A 104 15.34 13.26 33.58
CA LYS A 104 16.53 13.18 34.43
C LYS A 104 17.78 12.79 33.64
N TYR A 105 17.63 11.95 32.62
CA TYR A 105 18.73 11.36 31.85
C TYR A 105 18.76 11.85 30.39
N LYS A 106 18.33 13.09 30.10
CA LYS A 106 18.19 13.62 28.73
C LYS A 106 19.41 13.44 27.82
N ASP A 107 20.61 13.44 28.40
CA ASP A 107 21.85 13.32 27.62
C ASP A 107 22.27 11.87 27.37
N SER A 108 21.85 10.92 28.21
CA SER A 108 22.26 9.51 28.15
C SER A 108 21.14 8.54 27.78
N ALA A 109 19.87 8.93 27.94
CA ALA A 109 18.70 8.07 27.77
C ALA A 109 17.89 8.38 26.50
N LYS A 110 18.37 9.25 25.59
CA LYS A 110 17.71 9.50 24.29
C LYS A 110 17.48 8.22 23.49
N ASP A 111 18.43 7.29 23.55
CA ASP A 111 18.38 6.01 22.84
C ASP A 111 17.90 4.86 23.75
N SER A 112 17.25 5.17 24.88
CA SER A 112 16.81 4.14 25.85
C SER A 112 15.62 3.31 25.37
N GLY A 113 14.95 3.72 24.28
CA GLY A 113 13.78 3.05 23.74
C GLY A 113 12.49 3.22 24.56
N ILE A 114 12.52 4.03 25.62
CA ILE A 114 11.38 4.28 26.51
C ILE A 114 10.33 5.13 25.78
N ILE A 115 9.05 4.74 25.89
CA ILE A 115 7.94 5.39 25.17
C ILE A 115 6.81 5.93 26.07
N GLY A 116 6.87 5.69 27.39
CA GLY A 116 5.85 6.15 28.33
C GLY A 116 5.92 7.66 28.63
N HIS A 117 4.92 8.43 28.17
CA HIS A 117 4.85 9.88 28.43
C HIS A 117 3.65 10.29 29.30
N PHE A 118 2.43 9.88 28.97
CA PHE A 118 1.22 10.51 29.53
C PHE A 118 0.83 10.13 30.97
N GLY A 119 1.37 9.05 31.54
CA GLY A 119 1.00 8.60 32.90
C GLY A 119 -0.45 8.11 33.05
N LEU A 120 -1.07 7.66 31.94
CA LEU A 120 -2.46 7.17 31.92
C LEU A 120 -2.60 5.70 31.50
N GLY A 121 -1.58 5.13 30.84
CA GLY A 121 -1.63 3.80 30.23
C GLY A 121 -1.96 2.67 31.21
N PHE A 122 -1.52 2.77 32.47
CA PHE A 122 -1.83 1.79 33.51
C PHE A 122 -3.34 1.60 33.72
N TYR A 123 -4.12 2.68 33.67
CA TYR A 123 -5.56 2.63 33.96
C TYR A 123 -6.39 1.94 32.87
N SER A 124 -5.80 1.66 31.70
CA SER A 124 -6.40 0.76 30.69
C SER A 124 -6.69 -0.64 31.25
N ALA A 125 -6.00 -1.06 32.31
CA ALA A 125 -6.28 -2.30 33.04
C ALA A 125 -7.74 -2.43 33.48
N PHE A 126 -8.37 -1.32 33.88
CA PHE A 126 -9.76 -1.30 34.34
C PHE A 126 -10.78 -1.40 33.20
N MET A 127 -10.35 -1.45 31.93
CA MET A 127 -11.25 -1.75 30.81
C MET A 127 -11.74 -3.19 30.85
N VAL A 128 -10.92 -4.11 31.38
CA VAL A 128 -11.20 -5.55 31.41
C VAL A 128 -11.22 -6.14 32.83
N ALA A 129 -10.70 -5.39 33.81
CA ALA A 129 -10.60 -5.83 35.20
C ALA A 129 -11.63 -5.11 36.11
N ALA A 130 -12.26 -5.88 36.99
CA ALA A 130 -13.06 -5.36 38.10
C ALA A 130 -12.20 -4.88 39.27
N LYS A 131 -10.99 -5.45 39.41
CA LYS A 131 -10.02 -5.10 40.45
C LYS A 131 -8.61 -5.30 39.92
N VAL A 132 -7.69 -4.42 40.30
CA VAL A 132 -6.28 -4.50 39.93
C VAL A 132 -5.43 -4.50 41.19
N GLU A 133 -4.41 -5.36 41.21
CA GLU A 133 -3.37 -5.38 42.25
C GLU A 133 -1.99 -5.16 41.63
N ILE A 134 -1.12 -4.49 42.38
CA ILE A 134 0.31 -4.35 42.04
C ILE A 134 1.11 -4.89 43.22
N ILE A 135 1.98 -5.85 42.96
CA ILE A 135 2.97 -6.33 43.94
C ILE A 135 4.35 -6.01 43.37
N THR A 136 5.06 -5.05 43.99
CA THR A 136 6.30 -4.51 43.43
C THR A 136 7.42 -4.46 44.47
N LYS A 137 8.65 -4.71 44.00
CA LYS A 137 9.87 -4.63 44.81
C LYS A 137 10.91 -3.86 44.00
N SER A 138 11.26 -2.66 44.47
CA SER A 138 12.29 -1.82 43.87
C SER A 138 13.66 -2.52 43.86
N TYR A 139 14.51 -2.13 42.92
CA TYR A 139 15.95 -2.42 42.94
C TYR A 139 16.65 -1.75 44.13
N LYS A 140 16.04 -0.71 44.70
CA LYS A 140 16.50 -0.06 45.94
C LYS A 140 16.26 -0.99 47.13
N ASP A 141 17.06 -0.83 48.18
CA ASP A 141 16.92 -1.62 49.41
C ASP A 141 15.74 -1.14 50.28
N GLU A 142 14.53 -1.31 49.75
CA GLU A 142 13.28 -0.89 50.38
C GLU A 142 12.25 -2.02 50.42
N PRO A 143 11.33 -2.06 51.41
CA PRO A 143 10.29 -3.10 51.47
C PRO A 143 9.45 -3.17 50.19
N ALA A 144 9.01 -4.37 49.83
CA ALA A 144 8.05 -4.52 48.74
C ALA A 144 6.70 -3.88 49.09
N ALA A 145 5.99 -3.38 48.09
CA ALA A 145 4.68 -2.75 48.22
C ALA A 145 3.59 -3.59 47.55
N HIS A 146 2.40 -3.61 48.14
CA HIS A 146 1.18 -4.20 47.63
C HIS A 146 0.11 -3.12 47.54
N TRP A 147 -0.23 -2.77 46.31
CA TRP A 147 -1.29 -1.83 46.00
C TRP A 147 -2.52 -2.56 45.46
N THR A 148 -3.71 -2.05 45.74
CA THR A 148 -4.97 -2.63 45.28
C THR A 148 -6.02 -1.55 45.07
N CYS A 149 -6.78 -1.65 43.98
CA CYS A 149 -7.90 -0.77 43.64
C CYS A 149 -8.99 -1.53 42.88
N ASP A 150 -10.25 -1.16 43.10
CA ASP A 150 -11.45 -1.73 42.48
C ASP A 150 -11.99 -0.88 41.31
N GLY A 151 -11.19 0.07 40.80
CA GLY A 151 -11.59 1.01 39.76
C GLY A 151 -12.40 2.19 40.28
N SER A 152 -12.56 2.33 41.59
CA SER A 152 -12.98 3.56 42.24
C SER A 152 -11.77 4.44 42.59
N PRO A 153 -11.96 5.70 43.01
CA PRO A 153 -10.88 6.53 43.55
C PRO A 153 -10.23 5.98 44.84
N ASN A 154 -10.75 4.88 45.41
CA ASN A 154 -10.21 4.28 46.61
C ASN A 154 -9.14 3.24 46.28
N PHE A 155 -8.06 3.24 47.05
CA PHE A 155 -7.00 2.25 46.96
C PHE A 155 -6.51 1.84 48.34
N THR A 156 -5.81 0.70 48.43
CA THR A 156 -5.05 0.30 49.62
C THR A 156 -3.60 0.09 49.27
N LEU A 157 -2.69 0.54 50.13
CA LEU A 157 -1.25 0.34 49.99
C LEU A 157 -0.68 -0.25 51.29
N LYS A 158 0.00 -1.39 51.18
CA LYS A 158 0.57 -2.14 52.31
C LYS A 158 1.93 -2.72 51.95
N LYS A 159 2.71 -3.14 52.95
CA LYS A 159 3.96 -3.89 52.72
C LYS A 159 3.67 -5.31 52.20
N ALA A 160 4.43 -5.76 51.21
CA ALA A 160 4.35 -7.08 50.60
C ALA A 160 5.55 -7.97 51.01
N LYS A 161 5.44 -9.28 50.76
CA LYS A 161 6.50 -10.27 51.03
C LYS A 161 7.36 -10.61 49.80
N LYS A 162 7.25 -9.87 48.70
CA LYS A 162 8.02 -10.12 47.46
C LYS A 162 9.51 -9.88 47.72
N THR A 163 10.34 -10.89 47.45
CA THR A 163 11.80 -10.84 47.67
C THR A 163 12.58 -10.49 46.41
N THR A 164 12.03 -10.79 45.23
CA THR A 164 12.67 -10.53 43.94
C THR A 164 12.27 -9.17 43.37
N ARG A 165 13.22 -8.47 42.74
CA ARG A 165 13.01 -7.19 42.05
C ARG A 165 11.95 -7.31 40.94
N GLY A 166 11.23 -6.22 40.68
CA GLY A 166 10.28 -6.07 39.58
C GLY A 166 8.84 -5.92 40.06
N THR A 167 7.90 -5.91 39.13
CA THR A 167 6.48 -5.70 39.40
C THR A 167 5.66 -6.88 38.90
N GLU A 168 4.62 -7.24 39.65
CA GLU A 168 3.55 -8.12 39.22
C GLU A 168 2.24 -7.34 39.25
N ILE A 169 1.59 -7.23 38.10
CA ILE A 169 0.26 -6.64 37.95
C ILE A 169 -0.74 -7.78 37.82
N ILE A 170 -1.75 -7.80 38.69
CA ILE A 170 -2.78 -8.84 38.75
C ILE A 170 -4.12 -8.20 38.39
N LEU A 171 -4.70 -8.65 37.28
CA LEU A 171 -6.00 -8.24 36.80
C LEU A 171 -7.04 -9.26 37.23
N HIS A 172 -8.02 -8.87 38.04
CA HIS A 172 -9.20 -9.67 38.35
C HIS A 172 -10.23 -9.39 37.27
N ILE A 173 -10.40 -10.33 36.34
CA ILE A 173 -11.17 -10.12 35.12
C ILE A 173 -12.66 -9.93 35.45
N ALA A 174 -13.25 -8.89 34.86
CA ALA A 174 -14.66 -8.58 35.02
C ALA A 174 -15.55 -9.65 34.36
N ASP A 175 -16.78 -9.80 34.84
CA ASP A 175 -17.69 -10.85 34.36
C ASP A 175 -18.10 -10.68 32.89
N ASP A 176 -18.00 -9.45 32.35
CA ASP A 176 -18.27 -9.12 30.94
C ASP A 176 -17.03 -9.21 30.03
N SER A 177 -15.86 -9.60 30.58
CA SER A 177 -14.56 -9.61 29.90
C SER A 177 -13.87 -10.99 29.97
N THR A 178 -14.64 -12.06 30.21
CA THR A 178 -14.11 -13.41 30.44
C THR A 178 -13.40 -14.01 29.22
N GLU A 179 -13.61 -13.48 28.02
CA GLU A 179 -12.90 -13.88 26.81
C GLU A 179 -11.38 -13.68 26.89
N PHE A 180 -10.90 -12.76 27.73
CA PHE A 180 -9.46 -12.55 27.95
C PHE A 180 -8.83 -13.63 28.85
N LEU A 181 -9.62 -14.53 29.43
CA LEU A 181 -9.11 -15.74 30.08
C LEU A 181 -8.77 -16.84 29.06
N GLU A 182 -9.08 -16.68 27.78
CA GLU A 182 -8.73 -17.66 26.75
C GLU A 182 -7.32 -17.44 26.20
N GLU A 183 -6.48 -18.47 26.27
CA GLU A 183 -5.07 -18.41 25.82
C GLU A 183 -4.95 -18.02 24.35
N GLY A 184 -5.85 -18.50 23.49
CA GLY A 184 -5.88 -18.14 22.07
C GLY A 184 -6.14 -16.65 21.84
N LYS A 185 -6.99 -16.03 22.67
CA LYS A 185 -7.27 -14.59 22.60
C LYS A 185 -6.02 -13.80 23.03
N ILE A 186 -5.47 -14.07 24.22
CA ILE A 186 -4.27 -13.38 24.72
C ILE A 186 -3.06 -13.57 23.80
N GLY A 187 -2.82 -14.78 23.32
CA GLY A 187 -1.75 -15.05 22.37
C GLY A 187 -1.89 -14.26 21.06
N THR A 188 -3.12 -14.06 20.59
CA THR A 188 -3.40 -13.21 19.41
C THR A 188 -3.11 -11.74 19.69
N LEU A 189 -3.49 -11.24 20.87
CA LEU A 189 -3.22 -9.85 21.25
C LEU A 189 -1.73 -9.58 21.41
N LEU A 190 -0.99 -10.49 22.06
CA LEU A 190 0.46 -10.38 22.21
C LEU A 190 1.16 -10.35 20.84
N ARG A 191 0.74 -11.21 19.90
CA ARG A 191 1.28 -11.20 18.52
C ARG A 191 0.83 -10.00 17.70
N LYS A 192 -0.29 -9.36 18.03
CA LYS A 192 -0.78 -8.16 17.34
C LYS A 192 -0.04 -6.90 17.81
N TYR A 193 0.09 -6.72 19.12
CA TYR A 193 0.57 -5.46 19.70
C TYR A 193 2.01 -5.50 20.20
N ASN A 194 2.53 -6.69 20.52
CA ASN A 194 3.81 -6.84 21.22
C ASN A 194 4.81 -7.72 20.48
N LYS A 195 4.54 -8.00 19.21
CA LYS A 195 5.32 -8.92 18.35
C LYS A 195 6.80 -8.63 18.30
N PHE A 196 7.18 -7.36 18.39
CA PHE A 196 8.55 -6.92 18.20
C PHE A 196 9.12 -6.19 19.40
N MET A 197 8.46 -6.25 20.57
CA MET A 197 8.93 -5.58 21.78
C MET A 197 10.38 -5.99 22.10
N PRO A 198 11.23 -5.05 22.55
CA PRO A 198 12.67 -5.30 22.74
C PRO A 198 12.99 -6.24 23.92
N ILE A 199 12.00 -6.57 24.75
CA ILE A 199 12.14 -7.49 25.89
C ILE A 199 11.41 -8.80 25.56
N PRO A 200 12.01 -9.98 25.77
CA PRO A 200 11.32 -11.27 25.59
C PRO A 200 10.05 -11.37 26.43
N ILE A 201 8.98 -11.86 25.81
CA ILE A 201 7.66 -12.05 26.42
C ILE A 201 7.36 -13.54 26.45
N LYS A 202 7.37 -14.11 27.64
CA LYS A 202 7.01 -15.49 27.92
C LYS A 202 5.49 -15.63 28.06
N PHE A 203 4.91 -16.54 27.30
CA PHE A 203 3.50 -16.91 27.38
C PHE A 203 3.31 -18.42 27.19
N GLY A 204 3.23 -19.15 28.30
CA GLY A 204 3.13 -20.61 28.31
C GLY A 204 4.45 -21.33 27.97
N THR A 205 4.33 -22.60 27.58
CA THR A 205 5.45 -23.46 27.15
C THR A 205 5.21 -23.97 25.73
N THR A 206 6.28 -24.34 25.04
CA THR A 206 6.24 -24.97 23.72
C THR A 206 7.19 -26.17 23.68
N THR A 207 6.99 -27.06 22.71
CA THR A 207 7.82 -28.27 22.55
C THR A 207 8.90 -28.03 21.50
N GLU A 208 10.17 -28.08 21.91
CA GLU A 208 11.33 -28.01 21.02
C GLU A 208 11.80 -29.43 20.66
N THR A 209 12.10 -29.64 19.37
CA THR A 209 12.70 -30.90 18.89
C THR A 209 14.21 -30.78 18.89
N LEU A 210 14.89 -31.62 19.65
CA LEU A 210 16.34 -31.64 19.80
C LEU A 210 17.01 -32.47 18.68
N PRO A 211 18.27 -32.19 18.33
CA PRO A 211 19.04 -33.01 17.40
C PRO A 211 19.09 -34.47 17.84
N LYS A 212 19.03 -35.39 16.88
CA LYS A 212 19.19 -36.82 17.17
C LYS A 212 20.61 -37.09 17.71
N PRO A 213 20.76 -37.96 18.73
CA PRO A 213 22.08 -38.39 19.20
C PRO A 213 22.90 -39.04 18.06
N GLU A 214 24.23 -38.87 18.07
CA GLU A 214 25.11 -39.59 17.13
C GLU A 214 24.93 -41.11 17.28
N GLY A 215 24.51 -41.77 16.19
CA GLY A 215 24.23 -43.21 16.14
C GLY A 215 22.75 -43.60 16.24
N ALA A 216 21.82 -42.64 16.42
CA ALA A 216 20.38 -42.89 16.32
C ALA A 216 19.97 -43.22 14.86
N LYS A 217 19.03 -44.15 14.67
CA LYS A 217 18.54 -44.50 13.34
C LYS A 217 17.68 -43.37 12.77
N GLU A 218 17.62 -43.27 11.44
CA GLU A 218 16.81 -42.26 10.74
C GLU A 218 15.32 -42.39 11.07
N GLU A 219 14.88 -43.59 11.47
CA GLU A 219 13.51 -43.94 11.86
C GLU A 219 13.15 -43.55 13.32
N ASP A 220 14.14 -43.30 14.18
CA ASP A 220 13.88 -43.01 15.60
C ASP A 220 13.26 -41.60 15.76
N PRO A 221 12.25 -41.39 16.62
CA PRO A 221 11.73 -40.06 16.88
C PRO A 221 12.81 -39.19 17.53
N ALA A 222 12.93 -37.95 17.06
CA ALA A 222 13.86 -36.99 17.66
C ALA A 222 13.41 -36.64 19.09
N PRO A 223 14.34 -36.55 20.06
CA PRO A 223 13.99 -36.23 21.44
C PRO A 223 13.37 -34.82 21.50
N THR A 224 12.33 -34.64 22.32
CA THR A 224 11.66 -33.36 22.51
C THR A 224 11.81 -32.84 23.93
N LYS A 225 11.85 -31.52 24.10
CA LYS A 225 11.92 -30.87 25.42
C LYS A 225 10.90 -29.73 25.48
N GLU A 226 10.18 -29.64 26.60
CA GLU A 226 9.38 -28.44 26.89
C GLU A 226 10.29 -27.27 27.27
N VAL A 227 10.08 -26.15 26.59
CA VAL A 227 10.80 -24.90 26.81
C VAL A 227 9.81 -23.75 26.96
N ASP A 228 10.28 -22.64 27.52
CA ASP A 228 9.47 -21.43 27.64
C ASP A 228 9.09 -20.91 26.25
N ASN A 229 7.81 -20.59 26.06
CA ASN A 229 7.32 -20.05 24.80
C ASN A 229 7.50 -18.53 24.77
N ILE A 230 8.55 -18.07 24.10
CA ILE A 230 8.78 -16.63 23.83
C ILE A 230 7.99 -16.23 22.59
N ILE A 231 6.95 -15.41 22.77
CA ILE A 231 5.94 -15.16 21.74
C ILE A 231 6.31 -14.02 20.77
N ASN A 232 7.30 -13.20 21.12
CA ASN A 232 7.75 -12.04 20.35
C ASN A 232 9.18 -12.25 19.82
N ASN A 233 9.54 -11.44 18.83
CA ASN A 233 10.89 -11.32 18.28
C ASN A 233 11.52 -10.00 18.74
N PRO A 234 12.44 -10.01 19.73
CA PRO A 234 13.05 -8.79 20.25
C PRO A 234 14.08 -8.13 19.31
N ASN A 235 14.57 -8.88 18.31
CA ASN A 235 15.63 -8.45 17.40
C ASN A 235 15.17 -8.55 15.93
N PRO A 236 14.10 -7.83 15.55
CA PRO A 236 13.54 -7.93 14.21
C PRO A 236 14.51 -7.37 13.16
N ALA A 237 14.31 -7.73 11.89
CA ALA A 237 15.28 -7.42 10.84
C ALA A 237 15.52 -5.91 10.68
N TRP A 238 14.50 -5.05 10.84
CA TRP A 238 14.66 -3.60 10.62
C TRP A 238 15.52 -2.89 11.67
N THR A 239 15.80 -3.51 12.82
CA THR A 239 16.66 -2.92 13.85
C THR A 239 18.14 -3.23 13.64
N LYS A 240 18.46 -4.13 12.71
CA LYS A 240 19.83 -4.54 12.39
C LYS A 240 20.41 -3.68 11.26
N GLN A 241 21.73 -3.62 11.18
CA GLN A 241 22.37 -2.90 10.07
C GLN A 241 22.16 -3.67 8.76
N PRO A 242 21.95 -2.99 7.61
CA PRO A 242 21.75 -3.67 6.33
C PRO A 242 22.88 -4.63 5.94
N THR A 243 24.11 -4.36 6.40
CA THR A 243 25.31 -5.20 6.17
C THR A 243 25.32 -6.51 6.97
N GLU A 244 24.46 -6.64 7.97
CA GLU A 244 24.33 -7.82 8.84
C GLU A 244 23.21 -8.76 8.37
N LEU A 245 22.47 -8.37 7.32
CA LEU A 245 21.30 -9.07 6.84
C LEU A 245 21.56 -9.68 5.46
N THR A 246 21.11 -10.92 5.30
CA THR A 246 21.04 -11.63 4.02
C THR A 246 19.67 -11.45 3.36
N ASP A 247 19.54 -11.81 2.09
CA ASP A 247 18.25 -11.80 1.40
C ASP A 247 17.23 -12.74 2.08
N GLU A 248 17.70 -13.87 2.63
CA GLU A 248 16.89 -14.80 3.41
C GLU A 248 16.34 -14.17 4.70
N ASP A 249 17.10 -13.30 5.37
CA ASP A 249 16.61 -12.58 6.54
C ASP A 249 15.46 -11.64 6.18
N TYR A 250 15.57 -10.93 5.05
CA TYR A 250 14.48 -10.06 4.57
C TYR A 250 13.23 -10.86 4.18
N LYS A 251 13.38 -12.02 3.55
CA LYS A 251 12.25 -12.90 3.20
C LYS A 251 11.62 -13.50 4.45
N GLY A 252 12.44 -13.96 5.39
CA GLY A 252 12.01 -14.47 6.69
C GLY A 252 11.21 -13.44 7.46
N PHE A 253 11.69 -12.20 7.51
CA PHE A 253 10.98 -11.10 8.15
C PHE A 253 9.66 -10.74 7.45
N TYR A 254 9.61 -10.79 6.13
CA TYR A 254 8.35 -10.59 5.39
C TYR A 254 7.30 -11.66 5.74
N ARG A 255 7.70 -12.94 5.79
CA ARG A 255 6.81 -14.04 6.22
C ARG A 255 6.42 -13.92 7.68
N GLU A 256 7.32 -13.44 8.53
CA GLU A 256 7.02 -13.16 9.93
C GLU A 256 5.92 -12.11 10.01
N LEU A 257 6.03 -10.98 9.31
CA LEU A 257 4.99 -9.94 9.26
C LEU A 257 3.65 -10.45 8.72
N TYR A 258 3.69 -11.21 7.63
CA TYR A 258 2.52 -11.64 6.87
C TYR A 258 2.46 -13.17 6.72
N PRO A 259 2.19 -13.93 7.81
CA PRO A 259 2.32 -15.39 7.81
C PRO A 259 1.30 -16.12 6.92
N MET A 260 0.23 -15.43 6.52
CA MET A 260 -0.78 -15.95 5.61
C MET A 260 -0.42 -15.73 4.13
N GLN A 261 0.67 -14.99 3.86
CA GLN A 261 1.12 -14.67 2.52
C GLN A 261 2.26 -15.60 2.11
N PHE A 262 1.98 -16.43 1.11
CA PHE A 262 2.93 -17.41 0.59
C PHE A 262 3.81 -16.84 -0.54
N GLU A 263 3.39 -15.73 -1.14
CA GLU A 263 4.14 -15.09 -2.21
C GLU A 263 5.30 -14.26 -1.67
N GLU A 264 6.48 -14.49 -2.23
CA GLU A 264 7.66 -13.68 -1.94
C GLU A 264 7.54 -12.27 -2.50
N PRO A 265 8.06 -11.25 -1.79
CA PRO A 265 8.07 -9.88 -2.28
C PRO A 265 9.01 -9.76 -3.48
N LEU A 266 8.70 -8.83 -4.39
CA LEU A 266 9.50 -8.56 -5.60
C LEU A 266 10.90 -8.05 -5.25
N PHE A 267 10.95 -7.16 -4.26
CA PHE A 267 12.16 -6.62 -3.64
C PHE A 267 11.79 -5.89 -2.34
N HIS A 268 12.82 -5.53 -1.57
CA HIS A 268 12.71 -4.79 -0.32
C HIS A 268 13.52 -3.49 -0.36
N ILE A 269 13.15 -2.56 0.51
CA ILE A 269 13.82 -1.27 0.70
C ILE A 269 14.04 -1.10 2.20
N HIS A 270 15.29 -1.23 2.63
CA HIS A 270 15.68 -0.99 4.00
C HIS A 270 15.89 0.52 4.22
N LEU A 271 15.03 1.11 5.05
CA LEU A 271 15.15 2.47 5.56
C LEU A 271 16.02 2.43 6.81
N ASN A 272 17.13 3.17 6.81
CA ASN A 272 17.97 3.34 7.98
C ASN A 272 18.59 4.75 7.90
N VAL A 273 18.17 5.63 8.80
CA VAL A 273 18.69 7.00 8.95
C VAL A 273 18.58 7.43 10.40
N ASP A 274 19.60 8.15 10.84
CA ASP A 274 19.78 8.70 12.19
C ASP A 274 19.82 10.25 12.21
N TYR A 275 19.93 10.89 11.03
CA TYR A 275 19.93 12.35 10.88
C TYR A 275 19.21 12.84 9.60
N PRO A 276 18.36 13.90 9.65
CA PRO A 276 18.04 14.76 10.80
C PRO A 276 16.93 14.23 11.72
N PHE A 277 16.51 12.98 11.53
CA PHE A 277 15.56 12.23 12.35
C PHE A 277 15.95 10.76 12.28
N ASN A 278 15.45 9.98 13.23
CA ASN A 278 15.66 8.55 13.33
C ASN A 278 14.51 7.82 12.65
N LEU A 279 14.82 7.03 11.64
CA LEU A 279 13.84 6.22 10.92
C LEU A 279 14.52 4.92 10.49
N THR A 280 14.01 3.83 11.03
CA THR A 280 14.34 2.48 10.58
C THR A 280 13.09 1.81 10.02
N GLY A 281 13.26 0.78 9.22
CA GLY A 281 12.12 0.10 8.62
C GLY A 281 12.49 -0.67 7.38
N ILE A 282 11.60 -1.57 6.97
CA ILE A 282 11.76 -2.32 5.72
C ILE A 282 10.43 -2.26 5.01
N LEU A 283 10.44 -1.71 3.80
CA LEU A 283 9.30 -1.70 2.89
C LEU A 283 9.47 -2.78 1.82
N TYR A 284 8.37 -3.44 1.47
CA TYR A 284 8.32 -4.53 0.51
C TYR A 284 7.35 -4.18 -0.61
N PHE A 285 7.77 -4.47 -1.84
CA PHE A 285 6.88 -4.45 -3.00
C PHE A 285 6.23 -5.84 -3.14
N PRO A 286 4.94 -5.99 -2.82
CA PRO A 286 4.25 -7.26 -3.00
C PRO A 286 4.02 -7.52 -4.49
N LYS A 287 3.82 -8.78 -4.86
CA LYS A 287 3.17 -9.10 -6.13
C LYS A 287 1.71 -8.66 -6.05
N LEU A 288 1.23 -7.96 -7.08
CA LEU A 288 -0.16 -7.54 -7.13
C LEU A 288 -1.01 -8.72 -7.60
N THR A 289 -1.82 -9.28 -6.70
CA THR A 289 -2.87 -10.23 -7.06
C THR A 289 -4.20 -9.49 -7.22
N ASN A 290 -5.09 -9.99 -8.09
CA ASN A 290 -6.43 -9.43 -8.30
C ASN A 290 -7.38 -9.63 -7.08
N ASP A 291 -6.85 -10.03 -5.91
CA ASP A 291 -7.65 -10.36 -4.75
C ASP A 291 -8.09 -9.11 -3.98
N LEU A 292 -9.40 -9.02 -3.77
CA LEU A 292 -10.12 -7.96 -3.03
C LEU A 292 -9.75 -7.85 -1.53
N ASN A 293 -8.78 -8.64 -1.04
CA ASN A 293 -8.35 -8.67 0.38
C ASN A 293 -7.19 -7.71 0.70
N THR A 294 -6.88 -6.76 -0.18
CA THR A 294 -5.80 -5.74 -0.07
C THR A 294 -5.84 -4.85 1.18
N GLN A 295 -6.87 -4.94 2.03
CA GLN A 295 -7.00 -4.07 3.22
C GLN A 295 -6.19 -4.51 4.45
N LYS A 296 -5.82 -5.80 4.62
CA LYS A 296 -5.20 -6.28 5.88
C LYS A 296 -3.67 -6.20 5.93
N ASP A 297 -3.00 -6.29 4.79
CA ASP A 297 -1.54 -6.37 4.74
C ASP A 297 -0.95 -5.04 4.31
N ARG A 298 -0.94 -4.08 5.23
CA ARG A 298 -0.43 -2.71 5.04
C ARG A 298 0.88 -2.51 5.80
N ILE A 299 1.53 -1.38 5.55
CA ILE A 299 2.66 -0.91 6.33
C ILE A 299 2.22 -0.72 7.79
N GLN A 300 3.00 -1.24 8.72
CA GLN A 300 2.79 -1.07 10.15
C GLN A 300 3.74 0.01 10.70
N LEU A 301 3.19 0.92 11.51
CA LEU A 301 3.95 1.94 12.22
C LEU A 301 4.31 1.47 13.62
N TYR A 302 5.59 1.60 13.93
CA TYR A 302 6.18 1.35 15.23
C TYR A 302 6.89 2.60 15.75
N GLN A 303 7.08 2.62 17.06
CA GLN A 303 7.94 3.57 17.73
C GLN A 303 8.75 2.84 18.80
N ASN A 304 10.06 2.78 18.62
CA ASN A 304 10.97 1.97 19.45
C ASN A 304 10.47 0.52 19.57
N GLN A 305 10.12 -0.07 18.42
CA GLN A 305 9.55 -1.42 18.28
C GLN A 305 8.19 -1.65 18.96
N VAL A 306 7.52 -0.60 19.47
CA VAL A 306 6.15 -0.70 19.98
C VAL A 306 5.17 -0.42 18.87
N PHE A 307 4.22 -1.33 18.64
CA PHE A 307 3.19 -1.16 17.62
C PHE A 307 2.28 0.03 17.95
N VAL A 308 2.15 0.96 17.00
CA VAL A 308 1.29 2.15 17.12
C VAL A 308 0.00 1.91 16.34
N THR A 309 0.09 1.78 15.02
CA THR A 309 -1.05 1.67 14.10
C THR A 309 -0.61 1.12 12.75
N ASP A 310 -1.54 0.60 11.95
CA ASP A 310 -1.36 0.29 10.53
C ASP A 310 -1.92 1.40 9.62
N ASN A 311 -2.52 2.45 10.20
CA ASN A 311 -2.93 3.65 9.48
C ASN A 311 -1.76 4.65 9.39
N VAL A 312 -1.04 4.60 8.28
CA VAL A 312 0.16 5.42 8.01
C VAL A 312 -0.11 6.68 7.18
N GLU A 313 -1.38 7.10 7.08
CA GLU A 313 -1.77 8.33 6.39
C GLU A 313 -0.96 9.54 6.87
N GLY A 314 -0.40 10.29 5.92
CA GLY A 314 0.45 11.46 6.18
C GLY A 314 1.92 11.16 6.47
N ILE A 315 2.26 9.96 6.97
CA ILE A 315 3.68 9.54 7.14
C ILE A 315 4.20 8.94 5.85
N VAL A 316 3.46 8.00 5.28
CA VAL A 316 3.82 7.35 4.03
C VAL A 316 3.10 8.07 2.89
N PRO A 317 3.81 8.46 1.82
CA PRO A 317 3.19 8.99 0.61
C PRO A 317 2.08 8.08 0.09
N GLU A 318 0.97 8.65 -0.38
CA GLU A 318 -0.23 7.90 -0.75
C GLU A 318 0.05 6.80 -1.78
N PHE A 319 0.89 7.08 -2.78
CA PHE A 319 1.27 6.11 -3.81
C PHE A 319 2.04 4.89 -3.28
N LEU A 320 2.63 4.98 -2.07
CA LEU A 320 3.36 3.90 -1.41
C LEU A 320 2.51 3.14 -0.39
N THR A 321 1.25 3.53 -0.17
CA THR A 321 0.35 2.84 0.79
C THR A 321 0.00 1.41 0.37
N MET A 322 0.17 1.08 -0.91
CA MET A 322 0.03 -0.28 -1.43
C MET A 322 1.22 -1.19 -1.08
N LEU A 323 2.30 -0.64 -0.55
CA LEU A 323 3.43 -1.43 -0.10
C LEU A 323 3.13 -2.11 1.23
N ARG A 324 3.99 -3.07 1.56
CA ARG A 324 3.99 -3.80 2.83
C ARG A 324 5.23 -3.46 3.64
N GLY A 325 5.22 -3.74 4.93
CA GLY A 325 6.41 -3.68 5.76
C GLY A 325 6.22 -2.93 7.07
N VAL A 326 7.34 -2.43 7.60
CA VAL A 326 7.41 -1.73 8.88
C VAL A 326 8.14 -0.41 8.72
N ILE A 327 7.63 0.60 9.41
CA ILE A 327 8.33 1.85 9.67
C ILE A 327 8.41 2.03 11.19
N ASP A 328 9.59 2.37 11.69
CA ASP A 328 9.85 2.61 13.11
C ASP A 328 10.58 3.95 13.28
N SER A 329 9.99 4.88 14.04
CA SER A 329 10.59 6.18 14.30
C SER A 329 10.16 6.76 15.65
N PRO A 330 11.12 7.15 16.53
CA PRO A 330 10.84 7.87 17.77
C PRO A 330 10.45 9.33 17.55
N ASP A 331 10.71 9.88 16.36
CA ASP A 331 10.46 11.30 16.04
C ASP A 331 9.01 11.58 15.61
N ILE A 332 8.16 10.55 15.53
CA ILE A 332 6.75 10.70 15.17
C ILE A 332 5.94 11.02 16.44
N PRO A 333 5.24 12.18 16.49
CA PRO A 333 4.48 12.56 17.67
C PRO A 333 3.24 11.68 17.83
N LEU A 334 3.09 11.07 19.00
CA LEU A 334 1.93 10.26 19.35
C LEU A 334 0.86 11.10 20.04
N ASN A 335 -0.40 10.80 19.74
CA ASN A 335 -1.52 11.25 20.54
C ASN A 335 -1.76 10.32 21.75
N VAL A 336 -2.64 10.71 22.68
CA VAL A 336 -2.90 9.94 23.92
C VAL A 336 -3.41 8.52 23.63
N SER A 337 -4.25 8.34 22.61
CA SER A 337 -4.77 7.02 22.21
C SER A 337 -3.75 6.19 21.40
N ARG A 338 -2.66 6.83 20.93
CA ARG A 338 -1.68 6.31 19.97
C ARG A 338 -2.32 5.76 18.69
N SER A 339 -3.47 6.29 18.29
CA SER A 339 -4.30 5.74 17.20
C SER A 339 -4.42 6.64 15.97
N TYR A 340 -4.17 7.94 16.13
CA TYR A 340 -4.21 8.91 15.05
C TYR A 340 -3.02 9.85 15.16
N LEU A 341 -2.47 10.25 14.03
CA LEU A 341 -1.27 11.05 13.96
C LEU A 341 -1.64 12.53 13.82
N GLN A 342 -0.93 13.38 14.54
CA GLN A 342 -1.06 14.82 14.37
C GLN A 342 -0.21 15.27 13.18
N ALA A 343 -0.71 16.26 12.43
CA ALA A 343 0.05 16.85 11.33
C ALA A 343 1.28 17.60 11.89
N ASP A 344 2.47 17.06 11.63
CA ASP A 344 3.73 17.55 12.17
C ASP A 344 4.81 17.75 11.09
N GLY A 345 5.72 18.70 11.31
CA GLY A 345 6.82 18.98 10.39
C GLY A 345 7.81 17.82 10.25
N ALA A 346 8.04 17.03 11.31
CA ALA A 346 8.86 15.82 11.28
C ALA A 346 8.23 14.74 10.39
N VAL A 347 6.92 14.53 10.50
CA VAL A 347 6.16 13.59 9.66
C VAL A 347 6.34 13.92 8.16
N LYS A 348 6.26 15.21 7.79
CA LYS A 348 6.50 15.63 6.40
C LYS A 348 7.93 15.37 5.92
N LYS A 349 8.93 15.55 6.79
CA LYS A 349 10.34 15.27 6.48
C LYS A 349 10.58 13.76 6.29
N ILE A 350 9.99 12.94 7.15
CA ILE A 350 10.03 11.47 7.05
C ILE A 350 9.39 11.02 5.73
N SER A 351 8.18 11.50 5.42
CA SER A 351 7.48 11.21 4.16
C SER A 351 8.34 11.52 2.93
N THR A 352 8.93 12.73 2.89
CA THR A 352 9.81 13.17 1.80
C THR A 352 11.05 12.27 1.67
N TYR A 353 11.61 11.82 2.78
CA TYR A 353 12.77 10.93 2.79
C TYR A 353 12.42 9.53 2.26
N ILE A 354 11.27 8.99 2.66
CA ILE A 354 10.76 7.71 2.15
C ILE A 354 10.60 7.81 0.64
N THR A 355 9.90 8.83 0.11
CA THR A 355 9.75 9.07 -1.34
C THR A 355 11.11 9.04 -2.05
N ARG A 356 12.09 9.76 -1.50
CA ARG A 356 13.43 9.85 -2.08
C ARG A 356 14.15 8.48 -2.08
N LYS A 357 14.12 7.75 -0.96
CA LYS A 357 14.78 6.45 -0.83
C LYS A 357 14.15 5.40 -1.73
N VAL A 358 12.83 5.41 -1.88
CA VAL A 358 12.15 4.52 -2.81
C VAL A 358 12.58 4.81 -4.25
N ALA A 359 12.57 6.09 -4.68
CA ALA A 359 13.04 6.48 -6.01
C ALA A 359 14.51 6.07 -6.27
N ASP A 360 15.39 6.26 -5.28
CA ASP A 360 16.80 5.89 -5.38
C ASP A 360 16.99 4.37 -5.51
N LYS A 361 16.22 3.58 -4.75
CA LYS A 361 16.27 2.12 -4.82
C LYS A 361 15.74 1.61 -6.15
N LEU A 362 14.62 2.13 -6.65
CA LEU A 362 14.09 1.78 -7.97
C LEU A 362 15.10 2.11 -9.08
N SER A 363 15.70 3.30 -9.04
CA SER A 363 16.76 3.68 -9.97
C SER A 363 17.97 2.75 -9.90
N SER A 364 18.37 2.33 -8.69
CA SER A 364 19.46 1.37 -8.52
C SER A 364 19.12 -0.01 -9.05
N LEU A 365 17.89 -0.50 -8.85
CA LEU A 365 17.45 -1.80 -9.37
C LEU A 365 17.50 -1.80 -10.91
N PHE A 366 16.96 -0.76 -11.53
CA PHE A 366 17.02 -0.57 -12.98
C PHE A 366 18.47 -0.56 -13.51
N LYS A 367 19.38 0.19 -12.86
CA LYS A 367 20.78 0.29 -13.30
C LYS A 367 21.59 -0.99 -13.10
N ASN A 368 21.33 -1.73 -12.02
CA ASN A 368 22.12 -2.91 -11.66
C ASN A 368 21.67 -4.15 -12.42
N ASN A 369 20.36 -4.31 -12.64
CA ASN A 369 19.80 -5.43 -13.38
C ASN A 369 18.51 -5.02 -14.07
N ARG A 370 18.65 -4.45 -15.28
CA ARG A 370 17.52 -3.99 -16.08
C ARG A 370 16.57 -5.12 -16.46
N GLU A 371 17.07 -6.30 -16.82
CA GLU A 371 16.24 -7.45 -17.23
C GLU A 371 15.30 -7.90 -16.10
N ASP A 372 15.81 -8.01 -14.87
CA ASP A 372 14.98 -8.31 -13.69
C ASP A 372 13.96 -7.20 -13.39
N PHE A 373 14.34 -5.93 -13.60
CA PHE A 373 13.44 -4.79 -13.42
C PHE A 373 12.30 -4.79 -14.46
N GLU A 374 12.60 -5.11 -15.72
CA GLU A 374 11.63 -5.26 -16.81
C GLU A 374 10.64 -6.41 -16.53
N ALA A 375 11.14 -7.56 -16.07
CA ALA A 375 10.31 -8.71 -15.73
C ALA A 375 9.29 -8.42 -14.61
N LYS A 376 9.60 -7.47 -13.71
CA LYS A 376 8.75 -7.05 -12.59
C LYS A 376 7.90 -5.82 -12.90
N TRP A 377 8.06 -5.21 -14.08
CA TRP A 377 7.46 -3.91 -14.41
C TRP A 377 5.94 -3.91 -14.23
N ASN A 378 5.25 -4.96 -14.70
CA ASN A 378 3.80 -5.02 -14.63
C ASN A 378 3.25 -5.03 -13.19
N ASP A 379 4.00 -5.58 -12.24
CA ASP A 379 3.60 -5.60 -10.83
C ASP A 379 3.87 -4.26 -10.12
N ILE A 380 4.80 -3.45 -10.61
CA ILE A 380 5.23 -2.21 -9.94
C ILE A 380 4.79 -0.93 -10.67
N LYS A 381 4.38 -1.01 -11.94
CA LYS A 381 4.08 0.16 -12.78
C LYS A 381 3.02 1.06 -12.15
N ILE A 382 1.96 0.51 -11.58
CA ILE A 382 0.87 1.29 -10.97
C ILE A 382 1.40 2.16 -9.82
N VAL A 383 2.27 1.62 -8.97
CA VAL A 383 2.91 2.38 -7.86
C VAL A 383 3.78 3.50 -8.43
N ILE A 384 4.57 3.21 -9.46
CA ILE A 384 5.49 4.19 -10.07
C ILE A 384 4.72 5.29 -10.79
N GLU A 385 3.74 4.94 -11.62
CA GLU A 385 2.88 5.86 -12.35
C GLU A 385 2.08 6.76 -11.39
N TYR A 386 1.55 6.20 -10.31
CA TYR A 386 0.87 6.99 -9.30
C TYR A 386 1.84 7.95 -8.60
N GLY A 387 3.03 7.50 -8.20
CA GLY A 387 4.07 8.37 -7.64
C GLY A 387 4.49 9.48 -8.61
N MET A 388 4.60 9.17 -9.90
CA MET A 388 4.88 10.15 -10.96
C MET A 388 3.78 11.20 -11.08
N LEU A 389 2.53 10.83 -10.85
CA LEU A 389 1.39 11.75 -10.88
C LEU A 389 1.32 12.61 -9.62
N SER A 390 1.48 12.01 -8.44
CA SER A 390 1.23 12.66 -7.15
C SER A 390 2.41 13.46 -6.60
N GLU A 391 3.66 13.13 -6.98
CA GLU A 391 4.87 13.69 -6.36
C GLU A 391 5.89 14.18 -7.42
N ASP A 392 6.04 15.50 -7.57
CA ASP A 392 6.90 16.07 -8.62
C ASP A 392 8.38 15.70 -8.49
N LYS A 393 8.91 15.64 -7.26
CA LYS A 393 10.30 15.20 -7.03
C LYS A 393 10.50 13.71 -7.31
N PHE A 394 9.45 12.90 -7.12
CA PHE A 394 9.49 11.51 -7.52
C PHE A 394 9.48 11.41 -9.04
N PHE A 395 8.61 12.17 -9.71
CA PHE A 395 8.55 12.27 -11.17
C PHE A 395 9.91 12.59 -11.79
N GLU A 396 10.62 13.63 -11.32
CA GLU A 396 11.94 14.01 -11.82
C GLU A 396 12.98 12.86 -11.79
N LYS A 397 12.87 11.95 -10.82
CA LYS A 397 13.75 10.77 -10.71
C LYS A 397 13.22 9.59 -11.51
N ALA A 398 11.92 9.34 -11.40
CA ALA A 398 11.23 8.22 -12.04
C ALA A 398 11.26 8.31 -13.55
N ASP A 399 11.21 9.50 -14.13
CA ASP A 399 11.32 9.74 -15.58
C ASP A 399 12.56 9.07 -16.21
N LYS A 400 13.62 8.86 -15.43
CA LYS A 400 14.89 8.26 -15.88
C LYS A 400 14.92 6.72 -15.86
N PHE A 401 13.97 6.08 -15.18
CA PHE A 401 13.90 4.61 -15.07
C PHE A 401 12.53 4.03 -15.37
N ALA A 402 11.50 4.87 -15.51
CA ALA A 402 10.16 4.44 -15.89
C ALA A 402 10.22 3.82 -17.29
N LEU A 403 9.57 2.67 -17.43
CA LEU A 403 9.59 1.88 -18.65
C LEU A 403 8.29 2.01 -19.42
N TYR A 404 8.43 2.00 -20.73
CA TYR A 404 7.36 2.06 -21.70
C TYR A 404 7.43 0.76 -22.52
N PRO A 405 6.69 -0.29 -22.13
CA PRO A 405 6.71 -1.56 -22.83
C PRO A 405 6.08 -1.43 -24.22
N SER A 406 6.64 -2.12 -25.20
CA SER A 406 6.03 -2.26 -26.53
C SER A 406 5.18 -3.51 -26.63
N ILE A 407 4.31 -3.54 -27.63
CA ILE A 407 3.46 -4.70 -27.93
C ILE A 407 4.26 -5.95 -28.35
N ASP A 408 5.56 -5.79 -28.64
CA ASP A 408 6.51 -6.86 -28.97
C ASP A 408 7.37 -7.29 -27.77
N GLY A 409 7.12 -6.72 -26.58
CA GLY A 409 7.78 -7.13 -25.33
C GLY A 409 9.13 -6.47 -25.08
N ALA A 410 9.50 -5.44 -25.85
CA ALA A 410 10.67 -4.61 -25.55
C ALA A 410 10.29 -3.50 -24.56
N TYR A 411 11.23 -3.08 -23.72
CA TYR A 411 11.01 -2.00 -22.75
C TYR A 411 11.97 -0.85 -23.01
N TYR A 412 11.43 0.36 -23.08
CA TYR A 412 12.20 1.58 -23.32
C TYR A 412 12.08 2.53 -22.14
N THR A 413 13.15 3.25 -21.81
CA THR A 413 13.02 4.51 -21.09
C THR A 413 12.43 5.58 -22.01
N PHE A 414 11.99 6.72 -21.46
CA PHE A 414 11.46 7.80 -22.29
C PHE A 414 12.50 8.34 -23.28
N GLU A 415 13.76 8.44 -22.87
CA GLU A 415 14.86 8.90 -23.73
C GLU A 415 15.10 7.93 -24.91
N GLU A 416 15.21 6.64 -24.62
CA GLU A 416 15.35 5.59 -25.64
C GLU A 416 14.16 5.56 -26.61
N LEU A 417 12.95 5.77 -26.08
CA LEU A 417 11.74 5.87 -26.87
C LEU A 417 11.84 7.07 -27.83
N GLN A 418 12.22 8.25 -27.34
CA GLN A 418 12.36 9.43 -28.20
C GLN A 418 13.39 9.20 -29.32
N GLU A 419 14.55 8.63 -29.02
CA GLU A 419 15.56 8.32 -30.02
C GLU A 419 15.05 7.34 -31.09
N LYS A 420 14.33 6.30 -30.65
CA LYS A 420 13.78 5.28 -31.55
C LYS A 420 12.63 5.80 -32.42
N LEU A 421 11.74 6.63 -31.85
CA LEU A 421 10.51 7.04 -32.52
C LEU A 421 10.69 8.25 -33.45
N LYS A 422 11.57 9.20 -33.11
CA LYS A 422 11.76 10.45 -33.87
C LYS A 422 11.89 10.28 -35.40
N PRO A 423 12.67 9.30 -35.92
CA PRO A 423 12.83 9.15 -37.36
C PRO A 423 11.54 8.85 -38.12
N ASN A 424 10.65 8.02 -37.54
CA ASN A 424 9.49 7.49 -38.26
C ASN A 424 8.16 8.09 -37.77
N GLN A 425 8.07 8.54 -36.52
CA GLN A 425 6.82 8.94 -35.87
C GLN A 425 6.75 10.44 -35.50
N THR A 426 7.54 11.28 -36.16
CA THR A 426 7.38 12.74 -36.08
C THR A 426 6.41 13.21 -37.17
N ASP A 427 5.41 14.01 -36.82
CA ASP A 427 4.48 14.58 -37.79
C ASP A 427 5.08 15.77 -38.55
N LYS A 428 4.31 16.33 -39.50
CA LYS A 428 4.69 17.50 -40.30
C LYS A 428 4.95 18.77 -39.48
N ASP A 429 4.44 18.84 -38.26
CA ASP A 429 4.55 20.00 -37.37
C ASP A 429 5.71 19.80 -36.36
N ASP A 430 6.62 18.86 -36.64
CA ASP A 430 7.77 18.48 -35.80
C ASP A 430 7.36 17.93 -34.42
N LYS A 431 6.16 17.35 -34.31
CA LYS A 431 5.65 16.74 -33.08
C LYS A 431 5.84 15.23 -33.10
N LEU A 432 6.44 14.69 -32.04
CA LEU A 432 6.61 13.26 -31.85
C LEU A 432 5.29 12.62 -31.42
N VAL A 433 4.75 11.72 -32.23
CA VAL A 433 3.54 10.97 -31.93
C VAL A 433 3.89 9.58 -31.40
N ILE A 434 3.55 9.32 -30.14
CA ILE A 434 3.76 8.05 -29.47
C ILE A 434 2.48 7.22 -29.63
N LEU A 435 2.55 6.19 -30.46
CA LEU A 435 1.44 5.26 -30.65
C LEU A 435 1.40 4.24 -29.51
N TYR A 436 0.20 3.93 -29.03
CA TYR A 436 0.01 2.90 -28.01
C TYR A 436 -1.29 2.12 -28.19
N ALA A 437 -1.36 0.97 -27.52
CA ALA A 437 -2.51 0.11 -27.38
C ALA A 437 -2.77 -0.12 -25.88
N SER A 438 -4.03 -0.22 -25.49
CA SER A 438 -4.45 -0.61 -24.14
C SER A 438 -4.79 -2.10 -24.04
N ASN A 439 -5.04 -2.76 -25.18
CA ASN A 439 -5.31 -4.19 -25.23
C ASN A 439 -4.80 -4.76 -26.57
N LYS A 440 -3.84 -5.69 -26.51
CA LYS A 440 -3.21 -6.27 -27.70
C LYS A 440 -4.17 -7.07 -28.57
N GLU A 441 -5.13 -7.77 -27.97
CA GLU A 441 -6.06 -8.64 -28.68
C GLU A 441 -7.19 -7.83 -29.34
N GLU A 442 -7.82 -6.94 -28.58
CA GLU A 442 -8.94 -6.10 -29.08
C GLU A 442 -8.48 -5.10 -30.14
N GLN A 443 -7.20 -4.73 -30.16
CA GLN A 443 -6.64 -3.72 -31.06
C GLN A 443 -5.70 -4.33 -32.10
N HIS A 444 -5.66 -5.65 -32.23
CA HIS A 444 -4.71 -6.37 -33.09
C HIS A 444 -4.64 -5.83 -34.53
N SER A 445 -5.78 -5.63 -35.20
CA SER A 445 -5.79 -5.15 -36.59
C SER A 445 -5.17 -3.76 -36.76
N TYR A 446 -5.32 -2.88 -35.76
CA TYR A 446 -4.75 -1.54 -35.76
C TYR A 446 -3.24 -1.58 -35.48
N ILE A 447 -2.82 -2.48 -34.59
CA ILE A 447 -1.41 -2.73 -34.29
C ILE A 447 -0.69 -3.25 -35.55
N GLU A 448 -1.25 -4.23 -36.26
CA GLU A 448 -0.65 -4.76 -37.48
C GLU A 448 -0.57 -3.72 -38.59
N ALA A 449 -1.58 -2.85 -38.73
CA ALA A 449 -1.53 -1.73 -39.67
C ALA A 449 -0.41 -0.73 -39.32
N ALA A 450 -0.23 -0.40 -38.04
CA ALA A 450 0.87 0.45 -37.56
C ALA A 450 2.24 -0.16 -37.86
N LYS A 451 2.41 -1.45 -37.56
CA LYS A 451 3.64 -2.21 -37.85
C LYS A 451 3.96 -2.26 -39.34
N ALA A 452 2.97 -2.45 -40.20
CA ALA A 452 3.15 -2.49 -41.63
C ALA A 452 3.74 -1.19 -42.19
N LYS A 453 3.50 -0.05 -41.51
CA LYS A 453 4.12 1.25 -41.81
C LYS A 453 5.45 1.50 -41.08
N GLY A 454 5.97 0.52 -40.35
CA GLY A 454 7.21 0.63 -39.58
C GLY A 454 7.08 1.48 -38.32
N PHE A 455 5.87 1.64 -37.78
CA PHE A 455 5.64 2.31 -36.51
C PHE A 455 5.74 1.32 -35.34
N GLU A 456 6.31 1.80 -34.25
CA GLU A 456 6.37 1.14 -32.95
C GLU A 456 5.12 1.52 -32.14
N VAL A 457 4.54 0.52 -31.46
CA VAL A 457 3.34 0.70 -30.65
C VAL A 457 3.64 0.26 -29.21
N LEU A 458 3.33 1.12 -28.25
CA LEU A 458 3.44 0.82 -26.83
C LEU A 458 2.25 0.02 -26.31
N LEU A 459 2.43 -0.74 -25.23
CA LEU A 459 1.35 -1.36 -24.46
C LEU A 459 1.15 -0.58 -23.16
N LEU A 460 0.15 0.31 -23.14
CA LEU A 460 -0.20 1.16 -22.00
C LEU A 460 -1.62 0.84 -21.53
N ASP A 461 -1.71 -0.02 -20.52
CA ASP A 461 -2.91 -0.74 -20.08
C ASP A 461 -3.29 -0.46 -18.61
N SER A 462 -2.52 0.39 -17.91
CA SER A 462 -2.79 0.76 -16.52
C SER A 462 -4.01 1.70 -16.42
N PRO A 463 -4.87 1.57 -15.38
CA PRO A 463 -6.09 2.36 -15.22
C PRO A 463 -5.83 3.87 -15.06
N ILE A 464 -4.61 4.27 -14.68
CA ILE A 464 -4.24 5.68 -14.46
C ILE A 464 -3.33 6.23 -15.56
N VAL A 465 -3.01 5.44 -16.59
CA VAL A 465 -2.02 5.81 -17.62
C VAL A 465 -2.46 7.01 -18.47
N SER A 466 -3.78 7.23 -18.60
CA SER A 466 -4.33 8.41 -19.30
C SER A 466 -3.93 9.72 -18.64
N HIS A 467 -3.91 9.77 -17.30
CA HIS A 467 -3.41 10.92 -16.53
C HIS A 467 -1.89 11.09 -16.72
N LEU A 468 -1.14 9.98 -16.74
CA LEU A 468 0.31 10.03 -16.91
C LEU A 468 0.67 10.57 -18.31
N MET A 469 0.00 10.09 -19.36
CA MET A 469 0.18 10.60 -20.72
C MET A 469 -0.08 12.11 -20.78
N GLN A 470 -1.15 12.59 -20.15
CA GLN A 470 -1.44 14.03 -20.09
C GLN A 470 -0.35 14.82 -19.35
N LYS A 471 0.16 14.29 -18.23
CA LYS A 471 1.29 14.90 -17.49
C LYS A 471 2.55 14.96 -18.36
N LEU A 472 2.85 13.90 -19.10
CA LEU A 472 3.99 13.85 -20.02
C LEU A 472 3.83 14.86 -21.18
N GLU A 473 2.65 14.93 -21.81
CA GLU A 473 2.34 15.90 -22.87
C GLU A 473 2.45 17.36 -22.41
N THR A 474 2.16 17.63 -21.14
CA THR A 474 2.25 18.98 -20.56
C THR A 474 3.68 19.31 -20.11
N SER A 475 4.44 18.33 -19.65
CA SER A 475 5.79 18.52 -19.10
C SER A 475 6.91 18.43 -20.13
N LYS A 476 6.64 17.85 -21.30
CA LYS A 476 7.64 17.66 -22.36
C LYS A 476 7.19 18.34 -23.65
N GLU A 477 8.13 18.99 -24.33
CA GLU A 477 7.82 19.74 -25.55
C GLU A 477 7.58 18.82 -26.75
N LYS A 478 6.63 19.21 -27.61
CA LYS A 478 6.39 18.60 -28.94
C LYS A 478 6.15 17.09 -28.91
N ILE A 479 5.41 16.59 -27.92
CA ILE A 479 4.96 15.19 -27.91
C ILE A 479 3.43 15.08 -27.88
N SER A 480 2.90 13.97 -28.37
CA SER A 480 1.54 13.50 -28.07
C SER A 480 1.45 12.00 -28.08
N PHE A 481 0.54 11.47 -27.28
CA PHE A 481 0.15 10.07 -27.31
C PHE A 481 -1.12 9.91 -28.13
N ALA A 482 -1.18 8.87 -28.95
CA ALA A 482 -2.38 8.51 -29.68
C ALA A 482 -2.58 6.99 -29.66
N ARG A 483 -3.79 6.54 -29.30
CA ARG A 483 -4.10 5.12 -29.35
C ARG A 483 -4.23 4.69 -30.81
N VAL A 484 -3.80 3.47 -31.12
CA VAL A 484 -3.80 2.96 -32.51
C VAL A 484 -5.19 2.91 -33.17
N ASP A 485 -6.25 2.98 -32.39
CA ASP A 485 -7.64 3.01 -32.85
C ASP A 485 -8.34 4.36 -32.62
N ALA A 486 -7.57 5.39 -32.25
CA ALA A 486 -8.13 6.73 -32.03
C ALA A 486 -8.57 7.41 -33.33
N ASP A 487 -7.89 7.05 -34.42
CA ASP A 487 -8.13 7.52 -35.78
C ASP A 487 -7.49 6.56 -36.79
N HIS A 488 -7.65 6.81 -38.09
CA HIS A 488 -6.87 6.09 -39.09
C HIS A 488 -5.40 6.52 -39.06
N LEU A 489 -4.52 5.59 -39.43
CA LEU A 489 -3.10 5.70 -39.16
C LEU A 489 -2.40 6.92 -39.78
N ASP A 490 -2.85 7.39 -40.96
CA ASP A 490 -2.30 8.59 -41.61
C ASP A 490 -2.75 9.89 -40.92
N ASN A 491 -3.90 9.91 -40.22
CA ASN A 491 -4.30 11.04 -39.38
C ASN A 491 -3.56 11.07 -38.06
N LEU A 492 -3.26 9.88 -37.51
CA LEU A 492 -2.53 9.76 -36.25
C LEU A 492 -1.13 10.37 -36.37
N ILE A 493 -0.47 10.15 -37.52
CA ILE A 493 0.84 10.74 -37.82
C ILE A 493 0.79 11.40 -39.19
N LYS A 494 0.38 12.68 -39.21
CA LYS A 494 0.25 13.46 -40.43
C LYS A 494 1.61 13.76 -41.04
N LYS A 495 1.91 13.16 -42.19
CA LYS A 495 3.05 13.54 -43.03
C LYS A 495 2.62 14.59 -44.06
N GLU A 496 3.57 15.24 -44.73
CA GLU A 496 3.27 16.27 -45.74
C GLU A 496 2.49 15.72 -46.95
N ASP A 497 2.66 14.44 -47.27
CA ASP A 497 1.94 13.76 -48.33
C ASP A 497 0.51 13.42 -47.90
N THR A 498 -0.44 14.27 -48.27
CA THR A 498 -1.87 13.98 -48.14
C THR A 498 -2.37 13.25 -49.38
N GLN A 499 -3.06 12.14 -49.20
CA GLN A 499 -3.67 11.44 -50.33
C GLN A 499 -4.83 12.26 -50.89
N ILE A 500 -4.88 12.37 -52.22
CA ILE A 500 -5.98 13.03 -52.91
C ILE A 500 -7.10 12.01 -53.10
N SER A 501 -8.33 12.40 -52.75
CA SER A 501 -9.53 11.58 -52.94
C SER A 501 -9.79 11.35 -54.42
N LYS A 502 -10.10 10.10 -54.80
CA LYS A 502 -10.61 9.74 -56.15
C LYS A 502 -12.03 10.27 -56.40
N LEU A 503 -12.78 10.58 -55.35
CA LEU A 503 -14.14 11.12 -55.41
C LEU A 503 -14.16 12.64 -55.37
N SER A 504 -15.06 13.25 -56.14
CA SER A 504 -15.40 14.68 -56.09
C SER A 504 -16.14 15.04 -54.78
N ASP A 505 -16.23 16.33 -54.46
CA ASP A 505 -16.94 16.75 -53.23
C ASP A 505 -18.45 16.47 -53.32
N GLU A 506 -19.04 16.54 -54.51
CA GLU A 506 -20.45 16.17 -54.75
C GLU A 506 -20.68 14.66 -54.54
N GLU A 507 -19.74 13.83 -55.02
CA GLU A 507 -19.77 12.38 -54.84
C GLU A 507 -19.59 11.98 -53.37
N LYS A 508 -18.73 12.69 -52.63
CA LYS A 508 -18.56 12.51 -51.18
C LYS A 508 -19.85 12.83 -50.44
N GLU A 509 -20.48 13.99 -50.69
CA GLU A 509 -21.73 14.35 -50.01
C GLU A 509 -22.86 13.35 -50.29
N ALA A 510 -22.97 12.87 -51.54
CA ALA A 510 -23.92 11.83 -51.91
C ALA A 510 -23.64 10.51 -51.16
N LEU A 511 -22.39 10.05 -51.16
CA LEU A 511 -21.99 8.82 -50.45
C LEU A 511 -22.24 8.93 -48.95
N LYS A 512 -21.89 10.05 -48.33
CA LYS A 512 -22.10 10.30 -46.90
C LYS A 512 -23.58 10.21 -46.55
N THR A 513 -24.44 10.85 -47.33
CA THR A 513 -25.89 10.80 -47.16
C THR A 513 -26.45 9.38 -47.25
N ASP A 514 -25.98 8.60 -48.24
CA ASP A 514 -26.37 7.19 -48.41
C ASP A 514 -25.96 6.34 -47.20
N ILE A 515 -24.74 6.54 -46.69
CA ILE A 515 -24.22 5.80 -45.54
C ILE A 515 -24.97 6.17 -44.26
N GLU A 516 -25.15 7.45 -43.97
CA GLU A 516 -25.87 7.93 -42.78
C GLU A 516 -27.32 7.42 -42.77
N THR A 517 -27.98 7.42 -43.94
CA THR A 517 -29.34 6.89 -44.10
C THR A 517 -29.41 5.39 -43.86
N ALA A 518 -28.45 4.62 -44.37
CA ALA A 518 -28.42 3.16 -44.23
C ALA A 518 -28.09 2.71 -42.79
N ILE A 519 -27.19 3.42 -42.11
CA ILE A 519 -26.74 3.08 -40.75
C ILE A 519 -27.80 3.46 -39.71
N ASN A 520 -28.41 4.65 -39.86
CA ASN A 520 -29.44 5.19 -38.98
C ASN A 520 -29.13 5.01 -37.47
N ASN A 521 -27.87 5.17 -37.09
CA ASN A 521 -27.40 5.02 -35.72
C ASN A 521 -26.58 6.25 -35.33
N LYS A 522 -27.07 7.00 -34.35
CA LYS A 522 -26.49 8.27 -33.88
C LYS A 522 -25.17 8.10 -33.13
N SER A 523 -24.77 6.88 -32.79
CA SER A 523 -23.46 6.59 -32.19
C SER A 523 -22.31 6.68 -33.20
N TYR A 524 -22.58 6.69 -34.51
CA TYR A 524 -21.54 6.79 -35.54
C TYR A 524 -21.51 8.18 -36.18
N THR A 525 -20.32 8.77 -36.25
CA THR A 525 -20.02 9.96 -37.06
C THR A 525 -19.31 9.51 -38.33
N VAL A 526 -19.93 9.70 -39.50
CA VAL A 526 -19.36 9.28 -40.79
C VAL A 526 -18.33 10.28 -41.27
N GLN A 527 -17.12 9.81 -41.56
CA GLN A 527 -16.00 10.60 -42.06
C GLN A 527 -15.51 9.99 -43.37
N LEU A 528 -15.44 10.81 -44.42
CA LEU A 528 -14.94 10.39 -45.72
C LEU A 528 -13.50 10.86 -45.89
N GLU A 529 -12.57 9.93 -45.95
CA GLU A 529 -11.14 10.24 -45.95
C GLU A 529 -10.43 9.52 -47.09
N ALA A 530 -9.47 10.21 -47.69
CA ALA A 530 -8.62 9.64 -48.73
C ALA A 530 -7.49 8.85 -48.05
N MET A 531 -7.48 7.54 -48.27
CA MET A 531 -6.48 6.63 -47.71
C MET A 531 -5.92 5.73 -48.81
N ASP A 532 -4.91 4.92 -48.48
CA ASP A 532 -4.36 3.97 -49.45
C ASP A 532 -5.46 3.01 -49.95
N SER A 533 -5.52 2.75 -51.25
CA SER A 533 -6.58 1.93 -51.85
C SER A 533 -6.60 0.47 -51.36
N SER A 534 -5.50 -0.03 -50.78
CA SER A 534 -5.42 -1.35 -50.16
C SER A 534 -5.86 -1.36 -48.69
N SER A 535 -6.02 -0.19 -48.06
CA SER A 535 -6.54 -0.07 -46.71
C SER A 535 -8.03 -0.38 -46.64
N SER A 536 -8.48 -0.91 -45.50
CA SER A 536 -9.88 -1.28 -45.28
C SER A 536 -10.88 -0.19 -45.72
N PRO A 537 -11.99 -0.56 -46.37
CA PRO A 537 -12.94 0.40 -46.91
C PRO A 537 -13.72 1.14 -45.82
N PHE A 538 -13.98 0.47 -44.69
CA PHE A 538 -14.71 0.98 -43.53
C PHE A 538 -13.87 0.68 -42.29
N ILE A 539 -13.58 1.70 -41.48
CA ILE A 539 -12.81 1.59 -40.24
C ILE A 539 -13.58 2.28 -39.13
N ILE A 540 -13.72 1.61 -37.98
CA ILE A 540 -14.32 2.20 -36.79
C ILE A 540 -13.21 2.71 -35.88
N THR A 541 -13.25 3.97 -35.48
CA THR A 541 -12.26 4.58 -34.58
C THR A 541 -12.96 5.23 -33.38
N GLU A 542 -12.24 5.36 -32.27
CA GLU A 542 -12.74 5.93 -31.02
C GLU A 542 -11.94 7.18 -30.66
N PRO A 543 -12.50 8.40 -30.82
CA PRO A 543 -11.73 9.64 -30.64
C PRO A 543 -10.99 9.72 -29.30
N GLU A 544 -9.67 9.93 -29.37
CA GLU A 544 -8.75 9.94 -28.21
C GLU A 544 -9.26 10.83 -27.06
N PHE A 545 -9.71 12.04 -27.40
CA PHE A 545 -10.17 13.03 -26.42
C PHE A 545 -11.41 12.55 -25.65
N MET A 546 -12.42 12.02 -26.35
CA MET A 546 -13.65 11.54 -25.74
C MET A 546 -13.38 10.33 -24.84
N ARG A 547 -12.53 9.43 -25.30
CA ARG A 547 -12.10 8.25 -24.52
C ARG A 547 -11.35 8.65 -23.25
N ARG A 548 -10.28 9.47 -23.36
CA ARG A 548 -9.52 9.93 -22.19
C ARG A 548 -10.42 10.66 -21.19
N MET A 549 -11.34 11.49 -21.66
CA MET A 549 -12.30 12.18 -20.80
C MET A 549 -13.16 11.18 -20.00
N LYS A 550 -13.66 10.12 -20.65
CA LYS A 550 -14.44 9.06 -19.98
C LYS A 550 -13.60 8.31 -18.94
N GLU A 551 -12.37 7.92 -19.28
CA GLU A 551 -11.46 7.22 -18.36
C GLU A 551 -11.05 8.07 -17.16
N MET A 552 -10.76 9.36 -17.37
CA MET A 552 -10.42 10.29 -16.31
C MET A 552 -11.59 10.51 -15.33
N GLN A 553 -12.83 10.55 -15.84
CA GLN A 553 -14.01 10.63 -14.97
C GLN A 553 -14.24 9.35 -14.16
N GLN A 554 -13.99 8.18 -14.74
CA GLN A 554 -14.13 6.89 -14.06
C GLN A 554 -13.10 6.71 -12.93
N SER A 555 -11.86 7.18 -13.15
CA SER A 555 -10.76 7.06 -12.17
C SER A 555 -10.73 8.19 -11.13
N GLY A 556 -11.27 9.38 -11.42
CA GLY A 556 -11.21 10.56 -10.55
C GLY A 556 -12.28 10.66 -9.44
N GLY A 557 -13.02 9.58 -9.14
CA GLY A 557 -13.95 9.51 -8.00
C GLY A 557 -15.18 10.45 -8.03
N GLY A 558 -15.42 11.16 -9.14
CA GLY A 558 -16.43 12.19 -9.22
C GLY A 558 -17.25 12.13 -10.51
N GLY A 559 -18.42 11.49 -10.45
CA GLY A 559 -19.51 11.66 -11.43
C GLY A 559 -20.15 13.05 -11.43
N MET A 560 -19.44 14.09 -10.97
CA MET A 560 -19.93 15.46 -10.74
C MET A 560 -20.42 16.18 -12.00
N PHE A 561 -20.06 15.70 -13.19
CA PHE A 561 -20.53 16.26 -14.46
C PHE A 561 -21.59 15.40 -15.18
N GLY A 562 -22.07 14.31 -14.58
CA GLY A 562 -23.13 13.47 -15.18
C GLY A 562 -22.77 12.82 -16.52
N MET A 563 -21.51 12.90 -16.95
CA MET A 563 -21.03 12.42 -18.26
C MET A 563 -20.48 10.99 -18.25
N GLY A 564 -20.39 10.32 -17.10
CA GLY A 564 -20.03 8.89 -17.03
C GLY A 564 -21.03 7.97 -17.75
N ASN A 565 -22.23 8.49 -18.08
CA ASN A 565 -23.28 7.82 -18.82
C ASN A 565 -23.39 8.30 -20.29
N MET A 566 -22.35 8.98 -20.81
CA MET A 566 -22.31 9.37 -22.23
C MET A 566 -22.30 8.10 -23.11
N PRO A 567 -23.16 8.03 -24.14
CA PRO A 567 -23.18 6.91 -25.05
C PRO A 567 -21.84 6.81 -25.78
N GLU A 568 -21.45 5.58 -26.16
CA GLU A 568 -20.27 5.36 -26.98
C GLU A 568 -20.45 6.05 -28.33
N MET A 569 -19.42 6.84 -28.68
CA MET A 569 -19.36 7.63 -29.89
C MET A 569 -18.17 7.13 -30.71
N TYR A 570 -18.46 6.67 -31.92
CA TYR A 570 -17.49 6.12 -32.84
C TYR A 570 -17.42 6.99 -34.09
N ASN A 571 -16.24 7.10 -34.68
CA ASN A 571 -16.12 7.57 -36.05
C ASN A 571 -16.16 6.36 -36.99
N LEU A 572 -16.95 6.45 -38.05
CA LEU A 572 -16.88 5.52 -39.16
C LEU A 572 -16.11 6.20 -40.29
N VAL A 573 -14.82 5.87 -40.39
CA VAL A 573 -13.95 6.34 -41.45
C VAL A 573 -14.16 5.48 -42.70
N VAL A 574 -14.46 6.12 -43.82
CA VAL A 574 -14.73 5.49 -45.11
C VAL A 574 -13.67 5.92 -46.11
N ASN A 575 -12.93 4.94 -46.63
CA ASN A 575 -11.81 5.17 -47.54
C ASN A 575 -12.30 5.51 -48.96
N THR A 576 -12.24 6.78 -49.35
CA THR A 576 -12.73 7.26 -50.65
C THR A 576 -11.95 6.72 -51.84
N ASN A 577 -10.78 6.14 -51.63
CA ASN A 577 -9.93 5.59 -52.69
C ASN A 577 -10.10 4.08 -52.90
N HIS A 578 -10.86 3.41 -52.03
CA HIS A 578 -11.09 1.97 -52.09
C HIS A 578 -12.12 1.61 -53.17
N GLU A 579 -11.88 0.52 -53.90
CA GLU A 579 -12.73 0.07 -55.02
C GLU A 579 -14.17 -0.21 -54.57
N LEU A 580 -14.35 -0.92 -53.44
CA LEU A 580 -15.67 -1.18 -52.86
C LEU A 580 -16.48 0.11 -52.59
N VAL A 581 -15.82 1.19 -52.15
CA VAL A 581 -16.51 2.46 -51.87
C VAL A 581 -17.00 3.10 -53.17
N SER A 582 -16.20 3.00 -54.23
CA SER A 582 -16.62 3.41 -55.58
C SER A 582 -17.76 2.54 -56.12
N GLU A 583 -17.77 1.22 -55.85
CA GLU A 583 -18.87 0.33 -56.22
C GLU A 583 -20.17 0.68 -55.46
N ILE A 584 -20.07 0.98 -54.17
CA ILE A 584 -21.20 1.42 -53.33
C ILE A 584 -21.82 2.69 -53.92
N LEU A 585 -21.01 3.71 -54.20
CA LEU A 585 -21.46 4.98 -54.77
C LEU A 585 -22.21 4.76 -56.10
N ASN A 586 -21.63 3.96 -56.99
CA ASN A 586 -22.15 3.71 -58.33
C ASN A 586 -23.35 2.73 -58.39
N THR A 587 -23.68 2.07 -57.27
CA THR A 587 -24.80 1.11 -57.22
C THR A 587 -26.14 1.84 -57.28
N LYS A 588 -26.88 1.68 -58.39
CA LYS A 588 -28.17 2.36 -58.62
C LYS A 588 -29.34 1.79 -57.80
N THR A 589 -29.28 0.52 -57.41
CA THR A 589 -30.36 -0.15 -56.68
C THR A 589 -30.25 0.13 -55.19
N ALA A 590 -31.18 0.90 -54.61
CA ALA A 590 -31.16 1.29 -53.19
C ALA A 590 -30.96 0.10 -52.24
N LYS A 591 -31.74 -0.99 -52.39
CA LYS A 591 -31.58 -2.21 -51.56
C LYS A 591 -30.22 -2.88 -51.69
N LYS A 592 -29.60 -2.86 -52.88
CA LYS A 592 -28.26 -3.43 -53.09
C LYS A 592 -27.20 -2.53 -52.42
N LYS A 593 -27.33 -1.21 -52.58
CA LYS A 593 -26.45 -0.21 -51.95
C LYS A 593 -26.49 -0.31 -50.42
N GLU A 594 -27.69 -0.30 -49.83
CA GLU A 594 -27.91 -0.47 -48.39
C GLU A 594 -27.30 -1.78 -47.87
N ARG A 595 -27.48 -2.88 -48.60
CA ARG A 595 -26.88 -4.17 -48.24
C ARG A 595 -25.34 -4.13 -48.25
N LEU A 596 -24.73 -3.48 -49.24
CA LEU A 596 -23.27 -3.34 -49.31
C LEU A 596 -22.74 -2.48 -48.15
N ILE A 597 -23.40 -1.35 -47.84
CA ILE A 597 -23.04 -0.48 -46.71
C ILE A 597 -23.13 -1.25 -45.39
N ASN A 598 -24.25 -1.92 -45.13
CA ASN A 598 -24.45 -2.68 -43.89
C ASN A 598 -23.49 -3.87 -43.77
N GLN A 599 -23.15 -4.54 -44.88
CA GLN A 599 -22.14 -5.60 -44.85
C GLN A 599 -20.76 -5.04 -44.52
N SER A 600 -20.36 -3.92 -45.12
CA SER A 600 -19.08 -3.25 -44.84
C SER A 600 -19.00 -2.75 -43.40
N LEU A 601 -20.09 -2.16 -42.89
CA LEU A 601 -20.16 -1.73 -41.49
C LEU A 601 -20.06 -2.92 -40.55
N ASP A 602 -20.82 -4.00 -40.76
CA ASP A 602 -20.78 -5.16 -39.86
C ASP A 602 -19.41 -5.84 -39.86
N LEU A 603 -18.70 -5.85 -40.99
CA LEU A 603 -17.30 -6.30 -41.05
C LEU A 603 -16.38 -5.41 -40.20
N ALA A 604 -16.54 -4.08 -40.26
CA ALA A 604 -15.79 -3.15 -39.42
C ALA A 604 -16.17 -3.28 -37.92
N ARG A 605 -17.44 -3.56 -37.60
CA ARG A 605 -17.89 -3.82 -36.23
C ARG A 605 -17.32 -5.14 -35.70
N LEU A 606 -17.23 -6.15 -36.56
CA LEU A 606 -16.64 -7.44 -36.23
C LEU A 606 -15.16 -7.30 -35.91
N SER A 607 -14.39 -6.53 -36.71
CA SER A 607 -12.96 -6.31 -36.45
C SER A 607 -12.70 -5.57 -35.13
N LYS A 608 -13.66 -4.76 -34.67
CA LYS A 608 -13.62 -4.07 -33.37
C LYS A 608 -14.28 -4.84 -32.21
N GLY A 609 -14.79 -6.05 -32.45
CA GLY A 609 -15.51 -6.82 -31.43
C GLY A 609 -16.83 -6.19 -30.98
N LEU A 610 -17.36 -5.21 -31.72
CA LEU A 610 -18.61 -4.49 -31.42
C LEU A 610 -19.86 -5.25 -31.91
N LEU A 611 -19.68 -6.27 -32.74
CA LEU A 611 -20.77 -7.05 -33.29
C LEU A 611 -21.10 -8.23 -32.36
N LYS A 612 -22.19 -8.11 -31.59
CA LYS A 612 -22.61 -9.11 -30.59
C LYS A 612 -24.12 -9.43 -30.71
N GLY A 613 -24.55 -10.52 -30.08
CA GLY A 613 -25.97 -10.87 -29.92
C GLY A 613 -26.73 -11.07 -31.24
N GLU A 614 -27.92 -10.47 -31.35
CA GLU A 614 -28.81 -10.61 -32.51
C GLU A 614 -28.15 -10.08 -33.80
N GLU A 615 -27.41 -8.98 -33.71
CA GLU A 615 -26.76 -8.36 -34.88
C GLU A 615 -25.69 -9.27 -35.47
N LEU A 616 -24.89 -9.94 -34.62
CA LEU A 616 -23.93 -10.96 -35.06
C LEU A 616 -24.63 -12.14 -35.74
N THR A 617 -25.74 -12.60 -35.17
CA THR A 617 -26.54 -13.70 -35.76
C THR A 617 -27.05 -13.32 -37.15
N ARG A 618 -27.54 -12.09 -37.31
CA ARG A 618 -28.03 -11.55 -38.58
C ARG A 618 -26.91 -11.42 -39.62
N PHE A 619 -25.74 -10.93 -39.21
CA PHE A 619 -24.55 -10.84 -40.06
C PHE A 619 -24.10 -12.21 -40.56
N ILE A 620 -24.02 -13.21 -39.69
CA ILE A 620 -23.62 -14.58 -40.07
C ILE A 620 -24.60 -15.17 -41.08
N LYS A 621 -25.90 -15.06 -40.83
CA LYS A 621 -26.94 -15.55 -41.76
C LYS A 621 -26.83 -14.89 -43.14
N ARG A 622 -26.70 -13.56 -43.16
CA ARG A 622 -26.54 -12.78 -44.40
C ARG A 622 -25.26 -13.15 -45.15
N SER A 623 -24.16 -13.41 -44.43
CA SER A 623 -22.89 -13.83 -45.02
C SER A 623 -23.00 -15.22 -45.66
N TYR A 624 -23.67 -16.18 -45.02
CA TYR A 624 -23.95 -17.48 -45.65
C TYR A 624 -24.85 -17.37 -46.89
N GLU A 625 -25.83 -16.47 -46.89
CA GLU A 625 -26.66 -16.19 -48.06
C GLU A 625 -25.88 -15.56 -49.22
N MET A 626 -24.76 -14.87 -48.95
CA MET A 626 -23.88 -14.28 -49.97
C MET A 626 -22.86 -15.27 -50.55
N VAL A 627 -22.51 -16.32 -49.79
CA VAL A 627 -21.60 -17.38 -50.25
C VAL A 627 -22.34 -18.44 -51.10
N LYS A 628 -23.65 -18.60 -50.88
CA LYS A 628 -24.54 -19.39 -51.74
C LYS A 628 -24.81 -18.70 -53.06
#